data_AF-A0A418M5W7-F1
#
_entry.id   AF-A0A418M5W7-F1
#
_cell.length_a   1.000
_cell.length_b   1.000
_cell.length_c   1.000
_cell.angle_alpha   90.00
_cell.angle_beta   90.00
_cell.angle_gamma   90.00
#
_symmetry.space_group_name_H-M   'P 1'
#
loop_
_entity.id
_entity.type
_entity.pdbx_description
1 polymer ?
#
loop_
_entity_poly.entity_id
_entity_poly.type
_entity_poly.pdbx_seq_one_letter_code
_entity_poly.pdbx_strand_id
1 'polypeptide(L)'
;MALSPTELRLRLSSDEPDYAQLAQLIDESDVPVLMQLANDPDPMLASKAVYLASLLPNPQAHQIVATASTSPRALVRIASASALVNLPDEVRYPIADRLIDADDVSVKKLAIKAVDQAAPAALKQKLDRMSRENPSEMIRNLSRTTLQKIN
;
A
#
# COMPACT_ATOMS: atom_id res chain seq x y z
N MET A 1 -11.51 -24.74 2.03
CA MET A 1 -11.28 -24.73 3.49
C MET A 1 -10.52 -23.46 3.79
N ALA A 2 -11.00 -22.64 4.74
CA ALA A 2 -10.24 -21.48 5.23
C ALA A 2 -8.90 -21.95 5.83
N LEU A 3 -7.84 -21.17 5.64
CA LEU A 3 -6.52 -21.48 6.18
C LEU A 3 -6.54 -21.30 7.70
N SER A 4 -5.90 -22.20 8.45
CA SER A 4 -5.71 -21.93 9.87
C SER A 4 -4.76 -20.73 10.08
N PRO A 5 -4.85 -20.01 11.21
CA PRO A 5 -3.96 -18.88 11.49
C PRO A 5 -2.47 -19.24 11.41
N THR A 6 -2.12 -20.44 11.87
CA THR A 6 -0.76 -20.99 11.82
C THR A 6 -0.30 -21.24 10.38
N GLU A 7 -1.18 -21.79 9.54
CA GLU A 7 -0.86 -22.02 8.12
C GLU A 7 -0.72 -20.69 7.36
N LEU A 8 -1.61 -19.72 7.58
CA LEU A 8 -1.52 -18.41 6.96
C LEU A 8 -0.20 -17.71 7.33
N ARG A 9 0.18 -17.75 8.61
CA ARG A 9 1.49 -17.25 9.05
C ARG A 9 2.63 -17.96 8.34
N LEU A 10 2.63 -19.29 8.33
CA LEU A 10 3.70 -20.09 7.72
C LEU A 10 3.87 -19.75 6.24
N ARG A 11 2.77 -19.64 5.50
CA ARG A 11 2.78 -19.29 4.08
C ARG A 11 3.31 -17.88 3.83
N LEU A 12 2.92 -16.91 4.65
CA LEU A 12 3.43 -15.53 4.58
C LEU A 12 4.88 -15.41 5.02
N SER A 13 5.37 -16.29 5.88
CA SER A 13 6.78 -16.33 6.29
C SER A 13 7.71 -16.91 5.21
N SER A 14 7.18 -17.52 4.14
CA SER A 14 7.97 -17.92 2.97
C SER A 14 8.72 -16.72 2.39
N ASP A 15 9.93 -16.91 1.87
CA ASP A 15 10.72 -15.82 1.28
C ASP A 15 9.93 -15.13 0.16
N GLU A 16 9.35 -15.94 -0.73
CA GLU A 16 8.41 -15.54 -1.77
C GLU A 16 7.03 -16.19 -1.51
N PRO A 17 6.09 -15.50 -0.85
CA PRO A 17 4.72 -15.99 -0.73
C PRO A 17 3.99 -15.91 -2.06
N ASP A 18 3.22 -16.95 -2.40
CA ASP A 18 2.28 -16.91 -3.52
C ASP A 18 1.02 -16.14 -3.09
N TYR A 19 1.08 -14.81 -3.23
CA TYR A 19 -0.02 -13.92 -2.84
C TYR A 19 -1.31 -14.18 -3.61
N ALA A 20 -1.20 -14.53 -4.90
CA ALA A 20 -2.36 -14.79 -5.73
C ALA A 20 -3.10 -16.04 -5.26
N GLN A 21 -2.36 -17.12 -4.96
CA GLN A 21 -2.92 -18.30 -4.36
C GLN A 21 -3.49 -18.02 -2.96
N LEU A 22 -2.75 -17.29 -2.11
CA LEU A 22 -3.22 -16.97 -0.75
C LEU A 22 -4.52 -16.16 -0.76
N ALA A 23 -4.64 -15.17 -1.63
CA ALA A 23 -5.86 -14.35 -1.76
C ALA A 23 -7.08 -15.16 -2.23
N GLN A 24 -6.87 -16.32 -2.89
CA GLN A 24 -7.95 -17.25 -3.26
C GLN A 24 -8.32 -18.23 -2.14
N LEU A 25 -7.45 -18.41 -1.16
CA LEU A 25 -7.63 -19.39 -0.06
C LEU A 25 -8.20 -18.76 1.21
N ILE A 26 -8.11 -17.45 1.36
CA ILE A 26 -8.63 -16.71 2.52
C ILE A 26 -9.84 -15.87 2.15
N ASP A 27 -10.70 -15.63 3.14
CA ASP A 27 -11.90 -14.81 2.98
C ASP A 27 -12.04 -13.77 4.10
N GLU A 28 -13.24 -13.19 4.24
CA GLU A 28 -13.53 -12.18 5.27
C GLU A 28 -13.29 -12.69 6.71
N SER A 29 -13.45 -13.98 6.96
CA SER A 29 -13.28 -14.58 8.28
C SER A 29 -11.81 -14.64 8.72
N ASP A 30 -10.88 -14.56 7.78
CA ASP A 30 -9.43 -14.54 8.02
C ASP A 30 -8.87 -13.13 8.26
N VAL A 31 -9.65 -12.07 7.97
CA VAL A 31 -9.21 -10.67 8.12
C VAL A 31 -8.73 -10.34 9.54
N PRO A 32 -9.37 -10.80 10.64
CA PRO A 32 -8.85 -10.58 11.99
C PRO A 32 -7.46 -11.16 12.21
N VAL A 33 -7.17 -12.35 11.66
CA VAL A 33 -5.85 -12.98 11.72
C VAL A 33 -4.85 -12.18 10.89
N LEU A 34 -5.24 -11.79 9.68
CA LEU A 34 -4.39 -10.98 8.81
C LEU A 34 -4.03 -9.63 9.44
N MET A 35 -4.96 -9.03 10.18
CA MET A 35 -4.74 -7.82 10.96
C MET A 35 -3.76 -8.05 12.12
N GLN A 36 -3.81 -9.19 12.80
CA GLN A 36 -2.80 -9.54 13.81
C GLN A 36 -1.42 -9.67 13.17
N LEU A 37 -1.32 -10.34 12.02
CA LEU A 37 -0.06 -10.51 11.29
C LEU A 37 0.50 -9.17 10.77
N ALA A 38 -0.36 -8.26 10.30
CA ALA A 38 0.05 -6.91 9.89
C ALA A 38 0.59 -6.05 11.06
N ASN A 39 0.24 -6.40 12.29
CA ASN A 39 0.76 -5.78 13.51
C ASN A 39 1.87 -6.60 14.20
N ASP A 40 2.31 -7.71 13.59
CA ASP A 40 3.38 -8.54 14.14
C ASP A 40 4.66 -7.71 14.34
N PRO A 41 5.44 -7.95 15.42
CA PRO A 41 6.69 -7.24 15.67
C PRO A 41 7.71 -7.41 14.53
N ASP A 42 7.70 -8.54 13.81
CA ASP A 42 8.53 -8.73 12.63
C ASP A 42 8.02 -7.84 11.47
N PRO A 43 8.77 -6.79 11.07
CA PRO A 43 8.34 -5.89 10.02
C PRO A 43 8.23 -6.59 8.66
N MET A 44 8.98 -7.67 8.43
CA MET A 44 8.94 -8.41 7.18
C MET A 44 7.60 -9.14 7.06
N LEU A 45 7.25 -9.97 8.04
CA LEU A 45 5.95 -10.64 8.08
C LEU A 45 4.78 -9.64 8.03
N ALA A 46 4.86 -8.56 8.82
CA ALA A 46 3.85 -7.50 8.80
C ALA A 46 3.68 -6.87 7.42
N SER A 47 4.77 -6.60 6.71
CA SER A 47 4.72 -6.02 5.36
C SER A 47 4.04 -6.95 4.35
N LYS A 48 4.28 -8.26 4.45
CA LYS A 48 3.67 -9.29 3.59
C LYS A 48 2.17 -9.42 3.87
N ALA A 49 1.78 -9.38 5.14
CA ALA A 49 0.37 -9.36 5.53
C ALA A 49 -0.37 -8.12 5.01
N VAL A 50 0.25 -6.94 5.09
CA VAL A 50 -0.31 -5.70 4.53
C VAL A 50 -0.51 -5.80 3.03
N TYR A 51 0.46 -6.35 2.29
CA TYR A 51 0.32 -6.52 0.85
C TYR A 51 -0.79 -7.52 0.50
N LEU A 52 -0.86 -8.67 1.18
CA LEU A 52 -1.94 -9.65 0.98
C LEU A 52 -3.32 -9.03 1.24
N ALA A 53 -3.46 -8.19 2.27
CA ALA A 53 -4.72 -7.52 2.59
C ALA A 53 -5.24 -6.64 1.44
N SER A 54 -4.33 -6.09 0.62
CA SER A 54 -4.71 -5.27 -0.54
C SER A 54 -5.33 -6.06 -1.69
N LEU A 55 -5.17 -7.39 -1.70
CA LEU A 55 -5.70 -8.27 -2.74
C LEU A 55 -7.10 -8.78 -2.41
N LEU A 56 -7.56 -8.58 -1.18
CA LEU A 56 -8.88 -9.03 -0.75
C LEU A 56 -9.91 -7.95 -1.07
N PRO A 57 -11.04 -8.30 -1.72
CA PRO A 57 -12.13 -7.36 -1.99
C PRO A 57 -12.96 -7.11 -0.72
N ASN A 58 -12.32 -6.71 0.38
CA ASN A 58 -12.92 -6.57 1.70
C ASN A 58 -12.53 -5.22 2.34
N PRO A 59 -13.51 -4.37 2.72
CA PRO A 59 -13.21 -3.06 3.33
C PRO A 59 -12.40 -3.11 4.63
N GLN A 60 -12.56 -4.15 5.45
CA GLN A 60 -11.76 -4.33 6.67
C GLN A 60 -10.32 -4.71 6.33
N ALA A 61 -10.10 -5.50 5.27
CA ALA A 61 -8.74 -5.77 4.76
C ALA A 61 -8.08 -4.49 4.21
N HIS A 62 -8.83 -3.65 3.48
CA HIS A 62 -8.36 -2.34 3.03
C HIS A 62 -7.95 -1.43 4.20
N GLN A 63 -8.66 -1.50 5.34
CA GLN A 63 -8.31 -0.74 6.54
C GLN A 63 -6.94 -1.14 7.12
N ILE A 64 -6.49 -2.40 6.92
CA ILE A 64 -5.14 -2.83 7.29
C ILE A 64 -4.11 -2.02 6.49
N VAL A 65 -4.33 -1.87 5.18
CA VAL A 65 -3.45 -1.08 4.31
C VAL A 65 -3.45 0.40 4.70
N ALA A 66 -4.61 0.96 5.01
CA ALA A 66 -4.74 2.33 5.49
C ALA A 66 -3.97 2.55 6.80
N THR A 67 -4.09 1.63 7.76
CA THR A 67 -3.39 1.71 9.05
C THR A 67 -1.87 1.57 8.88
N ALA A 68 -1.43 0.69 7.99
CA ALA A 68 -0.02 0.51 7.67
C ALA A 68 0.65 1.78 7.10
N SER A 69 -0.12 2.66 6.44
CA SER A 69 0.39 3.92 5.88
C SER A 69 0.92 4.89 6.94
N THR A 70 0.45 4.77 8.19
CA THR A 70 0.88 5.57 9.34
C THR A 70 1.86 4.84 10.25
N SER A 71 2.31 3.64 9.87
CA SER A 71 3.22 2.83 10.69
C SER A 71 4.54 3.56 10.97
N PRO A 72 5.11 3.49 12.19
CA PRO A 72 6.44 4.01 12.44
C PRO A 72 7.53 3.23 11.67
N ARG A 73 7.23 1.99 11.26
CA ARG A 73 8.16 1.10 10.57
C ARG A 73 8.16 1.38 9.06
N ALA A 74 9.31 1.81 8.52
CA ALA A 74 9.44 2.17 7.11
C ALA A 74 9.02 1.04 6.17
N LEU A 75 9.42 -0.21 6.44
CA LEU A 75 9.06 -1.38 5.62
C LEU A 75 7.54 -1.60 5.52
N VAL A 76 6.81 -1.37 6.62
CA VAL A 76 5.35 -1.50 6.64
C VAL A 76 4.67 -0.37 5.87
N ARG A 77 5.20 0.86 5.95
CA ARG A 77 4.72 1.96 5.09
C ARG A 77 5.00 1.71 3.61
N ILE A 78 6.15 1.11 3.28
CA ILE A 78 6.47 0.70 1.91
C ILE A 78 5.46 -0.32 1.41
N ALA A 79 5.11 -1.34 2.20
CA ALA A 79 4.07 -2.30 1.82
C ALA A 79 2.71 -1.62 1.60
N SER A 80 2.32 -0.67 2.45
CA SER A 80 1.11 0.13 2.25
C SER A 80 1.14 0.89 0.91
N ALA A 81 2.28 1.51 0.58
CA ALA A 81 2.45 2.22 -0.68
C ALA A 81 2.42 1.28 -1.89
N SER A 82 3.06 0.12 -1.81
CA SER A 82 3.05 -0.91 -2.86
C SER A 82 1.66 -1.50 -3.08
N ALA A 83 0.86 -1.61 -2.02
CA ALA A 83 -0.50 -2.15 -2.05
C ALA A 83 -1.51 -1.24 -2.77
N LEU A 84 -1.21 0.05 -2.93
CA LEU A 84 -2.15 1.03 -3.50
C LEU A 84 -2.71 0.62 -4.87
N VAL A 85 -1.91 -0.05 -5.71
CA VAL A 85 -2.31 -0.47 -7.06
C VAL A 85 -3.44 -1.50 -7.06
N ASN A 86 -3.64 -2.21 -5.95
CA ASN A 86 -4.66 -3.25 -5.82
C ASN A 86 -5.97 -2.71 -5.21
N LEU A 87 -5.93 -1.52 -4.61
CA LEU A 87 -7.07 -0.95 -3.90
C LEU A 87 -8.03 -0.24 -4.85
N PRO A 88 -9.33 -0.18 -4.52
CA PRO A 88 -10.26 0.69 -5.24
C PRO A 88 -9.96 2.16 -4.96
N ASP A 89 -10.33 3.02 -5.89
CA ASP A 89 -9.99 4.46 -5.93
C ASP A 89 -10.35 5.21 -4.65
N GLU A 90 -11.53 4.95 -4.09
CA GLU A 90 -12.03 5.57 -2.86
C GLU A 90 -11.17 5.27 -1.63
N VAL A 91 -10.44 4.16 -1.64
CA VAL A 91 -9.47 3.78 -0.60
C VAL A 91 -8.06 4.24 -0.99
N ARG A 92 -7.69 4.04 -2.26
CA ARG A 92 -6.36 4.31 -2.78
C ARG A 92 -5.95 5.77 -2.58
N TYR A 93 -6.78 6.73 -3.00
CA TYR A 93 -6.37 8.13 -3.06
C TYR A 93 -6.17 8.78 -1.68
N PRO A 94 -7.00 8.55 -0.66
CA PRO A 94 -6.71 9.05 0.69
C PRO A 94 -5.40 8.52 1.27
N ILE A 95 -5.05 7.26 0.98
CA ILE A 95 -3.78 6.66 1.43
C ILE A 95 -2.61 7.24 0.62
N ALA A 96 -2.75 7.35 -0.69
CA ALA A 96 -1.74 7.95 -1.56
C ALA A 96 -1.44 9.39 -1.16
N ASP A 97 -2.47 10.21 -0.91
CA ASP A 97 -2.32 11.60 -0.50
C ASP A 97 -1.47 11.75 0.77
N ARG A 98 -1.67 10.85 1.74
CA ARG A 98 -0.87 10.79 2.97
C ARG A 98 0.58 10.37 2.68
N LEU A 99 0.76 9.29 1.92
CA LEU A 99 2.08 8.70 1.67
C LEU A 99 2.97 9.56 0.77
N ILE A 100 2.38 10.41 -0.07
CA ILE A 100 3.12 11.40 -0.88
C ILE A 100 3.86 12.42 0.00
N ASP A 101 3.36 12.71 1.20
CA ASP A 101 4.00 13.62 2.15
C ASP A 101 5.01 12.91 3.08
N ALA A 102 5.07 11.58 3.09
CA ALA A 102 5.92 10.81 4.00
C ALA A 102 7.42 11.04 3.78
N ASP A 103 8.23 11.23 4.82
CA ASP A 103 9.68 11.58 4.67
C ASP A 103 10.51 10.61 3.81
N ASP A 104 10.11 9.34 3.75
CA ASP A 104 10.79 8.29 3.00
C ASP A 104 10.57 8.42 1.49
N VAL A 105 11.66 8.63 0.75
CA VAL A 105 11.65 8.79 -0.72
C VAL A 105 11.05 7.57 -1.43
N SER A 106 11.29 6.36 -0.96
CA SER A 106 10.75 5.14 -1.57
C SER A 106 9.24 5.07 -1.43
N VAL A 107 8.73 5.46 -0.25
CA VAL A 107 7.29 5.57 0.02
C VAL A 107 6.65 6.63 -0.89
N LYS A 108 7.23 7.84 -0.98
CA LYS A 108 6.73 8.89 -1.88
C LYS A 108 6.66 8.40 -3.32
N LYS A 109 7.71 7.72 -3.81
CA LYS A 109 7.77 7.21 -5.19
C LYS A 109 6.63 6.24 -5.49
N LEU A 110 6.36 5.30 -4.58
CA LEU A 110 5.29 4.32 -4.75
C LEU A 110 3.92 5.00 -4.72
N ALA A 111 3.71 5.94 -3.81
CA ALA A 111 2.47 6.71 -3.72
C ALA A 111 2.21 7.54 -4.98
N ILE A 112 3.23 8.23 -5.52
CA ILE A 112 3.13 8.98 -6.78
C ILE A 112 2.79 8.06 -7.96
N LYS A 113 3.39 6.85 -8.01
CA LYS A 113 3.13 5.88 -9.08
C LYS A 113 1.71 5.33 -9.07
N ALA A 114 1.06 5.32 -7.92
CA ALA A 114 -0.32 4.85 -7.78
C ALA A 114 -1.36 5.89 -8.18
N VAL A 115 -0.95 7.13 -8.51
CA VAL A 115 -1.87 8.17 -8.97
C VAL A 115 -2.11 8.02 -10.47
N ASP A 116 -3.37 7.94 -10.87
CA ASP A 116 -3.81 7.82 -12.27
C ASP A 116 -4.78 8.95 -12.68
N GLN A 117 -5.43 8.80 -13.84
CA GLN A 117 -6.35 9.80 -14.41
C GLN A 117 -7.58 10.07 -13.52
N ALA A 118 -8.06 9.09 -12.77
CA ALA A 118 -9.23 9.22 -11.90
C ALA A 118 -8.92 9.93 -10.56
N ALA A 119 -7.65 10.25 -10.31
CA ALA A 119 -7.23 10.92 -9.10
C ALA A 119 -7.96 12.27 -8.87
N PRO A 120 -8.35 12.57 -7.61
CA PRO A 120 -8.97 13.85 -7.27
C PRO A 120 -8.09 15.04 -7.65
N ALA A 121 -8.72 16.15 -8.04
CA ALA A 121 -8.02 17.37 -8.45
C ALA A 121 -7.01 17.87 -7.40
N ALA A 122 -7.35 17.75 -6.11
CA ALA A 122 -6.46 18.12 -5.01
C ALA A 122 -5.14 17.30 -5.00
N LEU A 123 -5.22 16.00 -5.28
CA LEU A 123 -4.05 15.12 -5.36
C LEU A 123 -3.19 15.45 -6.59
N LYS A 124 -3.83 15.72 -7.74
CA LYS A 124 -3.13 16.19 -8.95
C LYS A 124 -2.45 17.54 -8.71
N GLN A 125 -3.09 18.47 -8.01
CA GLN A 125 -2.51 19.76 -7.64
C GLN A 125 -1.29 19.60 -6.70
N LYS A 126 -1.37 18.67 -5.73
CA LYS A 126 -0.23 18.36 -4.86
C LYS A 126 0.95 17.82 -5.67
N LEU A 127 0.72 16.91 -6.61
CA LEU A 127 1.74 16.42 -7.56
C LEU A 127 2.33 17.56 -8.39
N ASP A 128 1.52 18.49 -8.87
CA ASP A 128 1.99 19.62 -9.68
C ASP A 128 2.95 20.51 -8.89
N ARG A 129 2.60 20.84 -7.64
CA ARG A 129 3.49 21.54 -6.72
C ARG A 129 4.80 20.77 -6.52
N MET A 130 4.73 19.46 -6.26
CA MET A 130 5.92 18.62 -6.09
C MET A 130 6.81 18.56 -7.33
N SER A 131 6.23 18.64 -8.53
CA SER A 131 6.99 18.64 -9.78
C SER A 131 7.88 19.89 -9.96
N ARG A 132 7.59 20.96 -9.21
CA ARG A 132 8.26 22.26 -9.27
C ARG A 132 9.16 22.50 -8.05
N GLU A 133 8.67 22.16 -6.87
CA GLU A 133 9.23 22.63 -5.60
C GLU A 133 9.89 21.55 -4.74
N ASN A 134 9.65 20.25 -5.01
CA ASN A 134 10.16 19.21 -4.13
C ASN A 134 11.71 19.25 -4.09
N PRO A 135 12.38 19.15 -2.93
CA PRO A 135 13.85 19.22 -2.87
C PRO A 135 14.54 18.06 -3.60
N SER A 136 13.91 16.87 -3.63
CA SER A 136 14.44 15.71 -4.36
C SER A 136 14.16 15.83 -5.86
N GLU A 137 15.22 15.91 -6.67
CA GLU A 137 15.10 15.95 -8.12
C GLU A 137 14.37 14.72 -8.68
N MET A 138 14.64 13.54 -8.11
CA MET A 138 13.96 12.31 -8.47
C MET A 138 12.44 12.42 -8.28
N ILE A 139 12.00 13.01 -7.16
CA ILE A 139 10.58 13.21 -6.88
C ILE A 139 9.97 14.29 -7.78
N ARG A 140 10.69 15.40 -8.04
CA ARG A 140 10.22 16.42 -9.01
C ARG A 140 9.97 15.80 -10.39
N ASN A 141 10.95 15.06 -10.91
CA ASN A 141 10.88 14.45 -12.23
C ASN A 141 9.82 13.35 -12.31
N LEU A 142 9.68 12.53 -11.27
CA LEU A 142 8.62 11.52 -11.20
C LEU A 142 7.23 12.17 -11.19
N SER A 143 7.03 13.21 -10.36
CA SER A 143 5.74 13.92 -10.27
C SER A 143 5.37 14.55 -11.62
N ARG A 144 6.33 15.19 -12.29
CA ARG A 144 6.14 15.75 -13.64
C ARG A 144 5.74 14.68 -14.65
N THR A 145 6.49 13.57 -14.68
CA THR A 145 6.23 12.46 -15.61
C THR A 145 4.86 11.83 -15.35
N THR A 146 4.47 11.66 -14.09
CA THR A 146 3.15 11.13 -13.73
C THR A 146 2.05 12.08 -14.23
N LEU A 147 2.14 13.39 -13.96
CA LEU A 147 1.15 14.37 -14.43
C LEU A 147 0.98 14.38 -15.95
N GLN A 148 2.09 14.27 -16.70
CA GLN A 148 2.04 14.18 -18.15
C GLN A 148 1.33 12.93 -18.68
N LYS A 149 1.26 11.85 -17.89
CA LYS A 149 0.57 10.61 -18.26
C LYS A 149 -0.92 10.61 -17.88
N ILE A 150 -1.30 11.39 -16.87
CA ILE A 150 -2.64 11.35 -16.27
C ILE A 150 -3.50 12.59 -16.58
N ASN A 151 -2.94 13.54 -17.33
CA ASN A 151 -3.64 14.64 -17.97
C ASN A 151 -3.89 14.29 -19.43
#